data_AF-A0A942MPL8-F1
#
_entry.id   AF-A0A942MPL8-F1
#
_cell.length_a   1.000
_cell.length_b   1.000
_cell.length_c   1.000
_cell.angle_alpha   90.00
_cell.angle_beta   90.00
_cell.angle_gamma   90.00
#
_symmetry.space_group_name_H-M   'P 1'
#
loop_
_entity.id
_entity.type
_entity.pdbx_description
1 polymer ?
#
loop_
_entity_poly.entity_id
_entity_poly.type
_entity_poly.pdbx_seq_one_letter_code
_entity_poly.pdbx_strand_id
1 'polypeptide(L)'
;MPIKCFFTATAFTTLGLAASFNKKIRSLPGSYESGHYLLLVFSLAIGSTVNFGPMVTASPQLFLYTAVVMTGAVILHFALAAVFRIDTDTVIITSTAGIYGPAFIAPIAGVLKNREVLVSGLTTAMVGYALGNYLGLAVAYLLRP
;
A
#
# COMPACT_ATOMS: atom_id res chain seq x y z
N MET A 1 22.62 1.39 -12.72
CA MET A 1 21.22 0.94 -12.61
C MET A 1 20.32 1.84 -11.76
N PRO A 2 20.72 2.35 -10.57
CA PRO A 2 19.78 3.09 -9.68
C PRO A 2 19.36 4.47 -10.21
N ILE A 3 20.26 5.21 -10.88
CA ILE A 3 19.99 6.56 -11.41
C ILE A 3 18.88 6.57 -12.47
N LYS A 4 18.81 5.55 -13.33
CA LYS A 4 17.76 5.45 -14.36
C LYS A 4 16.38 5.27 -13.72
N CYS A 5 16.24 4.40 -12.72
CA CYS A 5 14.97 4.21 -12.00
C CYS A 5 14.50 5.48 -11.30
N PHE A 6 15.40 6.22 -10.66
CA PHE A 6 15.05 7.47 -9.98
C PHE A 6 14.48 8.52 -10.94
N PHE A 7 15.12 8.69 -12.10
CA PHE A 7 14.66 9.62 -13.12
C PHE A 7 13.29 9.20 -13.69
N THR A 8 13.09 7.91 -13.95
CA THR A 8 11.83 7.37 -14.46
C THR A 8 10.68 7.56 -13.47
N ALA A 9 10.88 7.24 -12.18
CA ALA A 9 9.84 7.40 -11.16
C ALA A 9 9.42 8.87 -11.00
N THR A 10 10.41 9.76 -10.90
CA THR A 10 10.17 11.21 -10.75
C THR A 10 9.50 11.80 -11.99
N ALA A 11 9.88 11.35 -13.20
CA ALA A 11 9.24 11.79 -14.43
C ALA A 11 7.77 11.38 -14.49
N PHE A 12 7.43 10.13 -14.17
CA PHE A 12 6.05 9.67 -14.17
C PHE A 12 5.19 10.38 -13.13
N THR A 13 5.69 10.60 -11.91
CA THR A 13 4.95 11.35 -10.89
C THR A 13 4.75 12.80 -11.28
N THR A 14 5.77 13.43 -11.87
CA THR A 14 5.69 14.83 -12.32
C THR A 14 4.69 15.00 -13.47
N LEU A 15 4.75 14.12 -14.47
CA LEU A 15 3.79 14.10 -15.58
C LEU A 15 2.37 13.82 -15.11
N GLY A 16 2.20 12.87 -14.18
CA GLY A 16 0.89 12.56 -13.58
C GLY A 16 0.31 13.75 -12.81
N LEU A 17 1.11 14.43 -12.00
CA LEU A 17 0.70 15.65 -11.30
C LEU A 17 0.37 16.78 -12.28
N ALA A 18 1.23 17.04 -13.26
CA ALA A 18 1.01 18.07 -14.28
C ALA A 18 -0.28 17.82 -15.07
N ALA A 19 -0.52 16.57 -15.48
CA ALA A 19 -1.74 16.17 -16.18
C ALA A 19 -3.00 16.33 -15.31
N SER A 20 -2.89 16.16 -13.99
CA SER A 20 -4.01 16.31 -13.05
C SER A 20 -4.58 17.74 -12.97
N PHE A 21 -3.77 18.76 -13.28
CA PHE A 21 -4.23 20.15 -13.36
C PHE A 21 -5.07 20.46 -14.61
N ASN A 22 -5.05 19.60 -15.63
CA ASN A 22 -5.84 19.79 -16.84
C ASN A 22 -7.28 19.29 -16.65
N LYS A 23 -8.26 20.20 -16.71
CA LYS A 23 -9.69 19.88 -16.56
C LYS A 23 -10.16 18.76 -17.49
N LYS A 24 -9.67 18.70 -18.75
CA LYS A 24 -10.08 17.66 -19.71
C LYS A 24 -9.67 16.25 -19.26
N ILE A 25 -8.53 16.13 -18.61
CA ILE A 25 -7.99 14.85 -18.13
C ILE A 25 -8.69 14.44 -16.84
N ARG A 26 -8.92 15.39 -15.93
CA ARG A 26 -9.61 15.14 -14.66
C ARG A 26 -11.08 14.75 -14.83
N SER A 27 -11.77 15.31 -15.83
CA SER A 27 -13.20 15.05 -16.06
C SER A 27 -13.46 13.89 -17.02
N LEU A 28 -12.45 13.08 -17.35
CA LEU A 28 -12.60 12.00 -18.31
C LEU A 28 -13.56 10.93 -17.75
N PRO A 29 -14.64 10.58 -18.47
CA PRO A 29 -15.57 9.55 -18.01
C PRO A 29 -14.82 8.21 -17.87
N GLY A 30 -15.02 7.51 -16.76
CA GLY A 30 -14.38 6.21 -16.51
C GLY A 30 -12.89 6.28 -16.10
N SER A 31 -12.35 7.47 -15.77
CA SER A 31 -10.97 7.61 -15.27
C SER A 31 -10.69 6.73 -14.05
N TYR A 32 -11.65 6.62 -13.12
CA TYR A 32 -11.54 5.77 -11.94
C TYR A 32 -11.49 4.28 -12.28
N GLU A 33 -12.42 3.80 -13.13
CA GLU A 33 -12.46 2.40 -13.58
C GLU A 33 -11.18 2.00 -14.34
N SER A 34 -10.69 2.90 -15.19
CA SER A 34 -9.45 2.70 -15.95
C SER A 34 -8.24 2.61 -15.03
N GLY A 35 -8.17 3.48 -14.02
CA GLY A 35 -7.11 3.44 -13.00
C GLY A 35 -7.15 2.15 -12.18
N HIS A 36 -8.34 1.71 -11.77
CA HIS A 36 -8.52 0.46 -11.04
C HIS A 36 -8.10 -0.76 -11.88
N TYR A 37 -8.50 -0.81 -13.15
CA TYR A 37 -8.07 -1.86 -14.08
C TYR A 37 -6.54 -1.94 -14.22
N LEU A 38 -5.88 -0.80 -14.44
CA LEU A 38 -4.41 -0.75 -14.55
C LEU A 38 -3.71 -1.18 -13.26
N LEU A 39 -4.27 -0.81 -12.10
CA LEU A 39 -3.75 -1.22 -10.80
C LEU A 39 -3.85 -2.75 -10.60
N LEU A 40 -4.94 -3.37 -11.04
CA LEU A 40 -5.10 -4.82 -11.00
C LEU A 40 -4.12 -5.52 -11.96
N VAL A 41 -3.95 -5.02 -13.18
CA VAL A 41 -2.95 -5.54 -14.13
C VAL A 41 -1.54 -5.43 -13.57
N PHE A 42 -1.19 -4.30 -12.95
CA PHE A 42 0.08 -4.10 -12.25
C PHE A 42 0.26 -5.12 -11.12
N SER A 43 -0.74 -5.29 -10.27
CA SER A 43 -0.70 -6.22 -9.13
C SER A 43 -0.53 -7.67 -9.61
N LEU A 44 -1.22 -8.05 -10.69
CA LEU A 44 -1.09 -9.35 -11.33
C LEU A 44 0.32 -9.55 -11.91
N ALA A 45 0.88 -8.53 -12.57
CA ALA A 45 2.23 -8.59 -13.13
C ALA A 45 3.30 -8.72 -12.03
N ILE A 46 3.17 -8.00 -10.91
CA ILE A 46 4.09 -8.18 -9.76
C ILE A 46 3.92 -9.57 -9.17
N GLY A 47 2.68 -10.03 -8.98
CA GLY A 47 2.39 -11.38 -8.47
C GLY A 47 2.95 -12.49 -9.35
N SER A 48 2.95 -12.32 -10.68
CA SER A 48 3.47 -13.34 -11.61
C SER A 48 5.00 -13.44 -11.60
N THR A 49 5.72 -12.45 -11.06
CA THR A 49 7.18 -12.52 -10.87
C THR A 49 7.62 -13.36 -9.67
N VAL A 50 6.68 -13.79 -8.82
CA VAL A 50 6.97 -14.59 -7.63
C VAL A 50 7.47 -15.98 -8.06
N ASN A 51 8.69 -16.32 -7.63
CA ASN A 51 9.30 -17.62 -7.89
C ASN A 51 9.19 -18.53 -6.66
N PHE A 52 8.33 -19.55 -6.74
CA PHE A 52 8.07 -20.47 -5.63
C PHE A 52 9.21 -21.48 -5.36
N GLY A 53 10.11 -21.73 -6.32
CA GLY A 53 11.18 -22.72 -6.16
C GLY A 53 12.17 -22.36 -5.03
N PRO A 54 12.81 -21.18 -5.08
CA PRO A 54 13.67 -20.69 -4.00
C PRO A 54 12.90 -20.41 -2.70
N MET A 55 11.63 -20.01 -2.77
CA MET A 55 10.83 -19.70 -1.58
C MET A 55 10.64 -20.91 -0.67
N VAL A 56 10.32 -22.08 -1.25
CA VAL A 56 10.05 -23.32 -0.49
C VAL A 56 11.33 -23.95 0.07
N THR A 57 12.46 -23.76 -0.60
CA THR A 57 13.74 -24.42 -0.23
C THR A 57 14.65 -23.57 0.64
N ALA A 58 14.69 -22.25 0.44
CA ALA A 58 15.61 -21.36 1.16
C ALA A 58 14.93 -20.56 2.29
N SER A 59 13.60 -20.54 2.38
CA SER A 59 12.90 -19.54 3.20
C SER A 59 11.60 -19.94 3.92
N PRO A 60 11.32 -21.22 4.28
CA PRO A 60 10.15 -21.54 5.12
C PRO A 60 10.06 -20.67 6.38
N GLN A 61 11.20 -20.35 6.99
CA GLN A 61 11.32 -19.51 8.18
C GLN A 61 10.94 -18.06 7.90
N LEU A 62 11.34 -17.48 6.76
CA LEU A 62 10.95 -16.11 6.39
C LEU A 62 9.47 -16.04 6.03
N PHE A 63 8.94 -17.06 5.35
CA PHE A 63 7.52 -17.17 5.06
C PHE A 63 6.70 -17.24 6.35
N LEU A 64 7.08 -18.12 7.29
CA LEU A 64 6.40 -18.23 8.58
C LEU A 64 6.53 -16.96 9.41
N TYR A 65 7.72 -16.35 9.44
CA TYR A 65 7.96 -15.08 10.14
C TYR A 65 7.05 -13.97 9.59
N THR A 66 7.03 -13.77 8.27
CA THR A 66 6.19 -12.75 7.64
C THR A 66 4.71 -13.04 7.83
N ALA A 67 4.27 -14.30 7.74
CA ALA A 67 2.90 -14.70 8.01
C ALA A 67 2.48 -14.37 9.46
N VAL A 68 3.29 -14.74 10.45
CA VAL A 68 3.01 -14.47 11.87
C VAL A 68 3.01 -12.98 12.16
N VAL A 69 4.00 -12.23 11.66
CA VAL A 69 4.05 -10.77 11.85
C VAL A 69 2.86 -10.08 11.20
N MET A 70 2.49 -10.49 9.98
CA MET A 70 1.34 -9.92 9.26
C MET A 70 0.03 -10.21 9.97
N THR A 71 -0.24 -11.48 10.28
CA THR A 71 -1.45 -11.88 11.02
C THR A 71 -1.50 -11.23 12.39
N GLY A 72 -0.36 -11.17 13.10
CA GLY A 72 -0.24 -10.49 14.39
C GLY A 72 -0.53 -9.00 14.31
N ALA A 73 -0.01 -8.31 13.29
CA ALA A 73 -0.28 -6.89 13.06
C ALA A 73 -1.77 -6.62 12.78
N VAL A 74 -2.41 -7.49 11.97
CA VAL A 74 -3.86 -7.39 11.72
C VAL A 74 -4.65 -7.62 13.01
N ILE A 75 -4.37 -8.69 13.75
CA ILE A 75 -5.06 -8.96 15.03
C ILE A 75 -4.88 -7.80 15.99
N LEU A 76 -3.66 -7.28 16.13
CA LEU A 76 -3.36 -6.14 17.00
C LEU A 76 -4.12 -4.89 16.57
N HIS A 77 -4.16 -4.59 15.27
CA HIS A 77 -4.91 -3.45 14.73
C HIS A 77 -6.41 -3.54 15.06
N PHE A 78 -7.03 -4.69 14.80
CA PHE A 78 -8.44 -4.91 15.11
C PHE A 78 -8.72 -4.89 16.61
N ALA A 79 -7.82 -5.45 17.44
CA ALA A 79 -7.96 -5.42 18.90
C ALA A 79 -7.88 -3.99 19.45
N LEU A 80 -6.91 -3.20 18.99
CA LEU A 80 -6.79 -1.80 19.39
C LEU A 80 -7.99 -0.98 18.91
N ALA A 81 -8.43 -1.18 17.67
CA ALA A 81 -9.62 -0.53 17.14
C ALA A 81 -10.87 -0.83 17.96
N ALA A 82 -11.04 -2.08 18.43
CA ALA A 82 -12.14 -2.46 19.30
C ALA A 82 -12.06 -1.76 20.67
N VAL A 83 -10.87 -1.65 21.26
CA VAL A 83 -10.66 -0.95 22.54
C VAL A 83 -10.97 0.55 22.43
N PHE A 84 -10.51 1.19 21.35
CA PHE A 84 -10.74 2.62 21.10
C PHE A 84 -12.11 2.91 20.46
N ARG A 85 -12.92 1.88 20.20
CA ARG A 85 -14.27 1.97 19.61
C ARG A 85 -14.28 2.76 18.28
N ILE A 86 -13.29 2.50 17.43
CA ILE A 86 -13.19 3.11 16.09
C ILE A 86 -14.29 2.56 15.19
N ASP A 87 -14.84 3.40 14.32
CA ASP A 87 -15.86 3.03 13.35
C ASP A 87 -15.35 2.01 12.33
N THR A 88 -16.25 1.13 11.88
CA THR A 88 -15.91 0.02 10.99
C THR A 88 -15.28 0.48 9.67
N ASP A 89 -15.77 1.57 9.09
CA ASP A 89 -15.26 2.07 7.81
C ASP A 89 -13.81 2.53 7.93
N THR A 90 -13.48 3.26 9.01
CA THR A 90 -12.12 3.69 9.31
C THR A 90 -11.22 2.51 9.63
N VAL A 91 -11.71 1.48 10.34
CA VAL A 91 -10.92 0.26 10.59
C VAL A 91 -10.59 -0.47 9.29
N ILE A 92 -11.56 -0.64 8.39
CA ILE A 92 -11.36 -1.31 7.10
C ILE A 92 -10.37 -0.53 6.24
N ILE A 93 -10.52 0.81 6.15
CA ILE A 93 -9.65 1.62 5.30
C ILE A 93 -8.21 1.65 5.84
N THR A 94 -8.04 1.75 7.15
CA THR A 94 -6.71 1.80 7.79
C THR A 94 -6.03 0.44 7.78
N SER A 95 -6.80 -0.65 7.91
CA SER A 95 -6.27 -2.01 7.72
C SER A 95 -5.84 -2.24 6.27
N THR A 96 -6.61 -1.74 5.29
CA THR A 96 -6.25 -1.80 3.87
C THR A 96 -4.99 -1.00 3.60
N ALA A 97 -4.89 0.20 4.17
CA ALA A 97 -3.72 1.07 4.10
C ALA A 97 -2.45 0.38 4.65
N GLY A 98 -2.58 -0.34 5.77
CA GLY A 98 -1.45 -1.07 6.38
C GLY A 98 -1.02 -2.30 5.59
N ILE A 99 -1.96 -3.07 5.04
CA ILE A 99 -1.67 -4.34 4.36
C ILE A 99 -1.23 -4.12 2.90
N TYR A 100 -1.96 -3.27 2.17
CA TYR A 100 -1.82 -3.13 0.72
C TYR A 100 -1.20 -1.80 0.30
N GLY A 101 -1.09 -0.83 1.22
CA GLY A 101 -0.57 0.49 0.95
C GLY A 101 -1.59 1.46 0.31
N PRO A 102 -1.13 2.64 -0.13
CA PRO A 102 -2.01 3.76 -0.53
C PRO A 102 -2.78 3.50 -1.83
N ALA A 103 -2.31 2.61 -2.69
CA ALA A 103 -2.89 2.36 -4.01
C ALA A 103 -4.33 1.78 -3.93
N PHE A 104 -4.63 1.01 -2.89
CA PHE A 104 -5.91 0.31 -2.75
C PHE A 104 -6.96 1.10 -1.95
N ILE A 105 -6.61 2.26 -1.42
CA ILE A 105 -7.47 3.05 -0.54
C ILE A 105 -8.67 3.64 -1.30
N ALA A 106 -8.41 4.25 -2.46
CA ALA A 106 -9.47 4.85 -3.26
C ALA A 106 -10.51 3.82 -3.76
N PRO A 107 -10.11 2.66 -4.33
CA PRO A 107 -10.99 1.53 -4.63
C PRO A 107 -11.91 1.14 -3.47
N ILE A 108 -11.33 0.91 -2.29
CA ILE A 108 -12.04 0.41 -1.12
C ILE A 108 -13.01 1.46 -0.58
N ALA A 109 -12.61 2.72 -0.46
CA ALA A 109 -13.51 3.81 -0.06
C ALA A 109 -14.71 3.96 -1.03
N GLY A 110 -14.51 3.70 -2.32
CA GLY A 110 -15.59 3.65 -3.31
C GLY A 110 -16.60 2.53 -3.03
N VAL A 111 -16.13 1.34 -2.66
CA VAL A 111 -16.97 0.19 -2.30
C VAL A 111 -17.71 0.42 -0.97
N LEU A 112 -17.06 1.01 0.02
CA LEU A 112 -17.68 1.40 1.29
C LEU A 112 -18.71 2.53 1.13
N LYS A 113 -18.73 3.21 -0.03
CA LYS A 113 -19.54 4.41 -0.30
C LYS A 113 -19.30 5.54 0.71
N ASN A 114 -18.12 5.54 1.34
CA ASN A 114 -17.70 6.54 2.30
C ASN A 114 -16.38 7.16 1.81
N ARG A 115 -16.45 8.40 1.29
CA ARG A 115 -15.25 9.10 0.80
C ARG A 115 -14.52 9.89 1.88
N GLU A 116 -15.14 10.09 3.05
CA GLU A 116 -14.50 10.80 4.16
C GLU A 116 -13.30 10.02 4.71
N VAL A 117 -13.40 8.69 4.69
CA VAL A 117 -12.33 7.78 5.12
C VAL A 117 -11.12 7.73 4.16
N LEU A 118 -11.18 8.41 3.00
CA LEU A 118 -10.02 8.53 2.11
C LEU A 118 -8.86 9.25 2.80
N VAL A 119 -9.18 10.31 3.56
CA VAL A 119 -8.16 11.12 4.24
C VAL A 119 -7.49 10.28 5.32
N SER A 120 -8.27 9.62 6.18
CA SER A 120 -7.73 8.76 7.24
C SER A 120 -6.90 7.60 6.68
N GLY A 121 -7.37 6.96 5.61
CA GLY A 121 -6.62 5.90 4.92
C GLY A 121 -5.29 6.41 4.36
N LEU A 122 -5.31 7.44 3.50
CA LEU A 122 -4.12 7.94 2.81
C LEU A 122 -3.08 8.46 3.80
N THR A 123 -3.50 9.22 4.81
CA THR A 123 -2.59 9.72 5.84
C THR A 123 -1.96 8.57 6.62
N THR A 124 -2.75 7.56 7.02
CA THR A 124 -2.23 6.40 7.75
C THR A 124 -1.24 5.61 6.91
N ALA A 125 -1.51 5.40 5.62
CA ALA A 125 -0.57 4.73 4.70
C ALA A 125 0.75 5.49 4.57
N MET A 126 0.70 6.81 4.37
CA MET A 126 1.91 7.63 4.21
C MET A 126 2.75 7.67 5.49
N VAL A 127 2.11 7.86 6.65
CA VAL A 127 2.78 7.85 7.95
C VAL A 127 3.36 6.47 8.23
N GLY A 128 2.60 5.40 7.98
CA GLY A 128 3.05 4.02 8.13
C GLY A 128 4.27 3.72 7.24
N TYR A 129 4.26 4.16 5.98
CA TYR A 129 5.41 4.01 5.08
C TYR A 129 6.64 4.75 5.58
N ALA A 130 6.49 5.99 6.05
CA ALA A 130 7.61 6.75 6.59
C ALA A 130 8.19 6.04 7.83
N LEU A 131 7.35 5.73 8.82
CA LEU A 131 7.77 5.08 10.05
C LEU A 131 8.37 3.70 9.80
N GLY A 132 7.73 2.88 8.97
CA GLY A 132 8.21 1.54 8.61
C GLY A 132 9.57 1.57 7.94
N ASN A 133 9.80 2.52 7.03
CA ASN A 133 11.11 2.69 6.39
C ASN A 133 12.20 3.10 7.39
N TYR A 134 11.95 4.11 8.23
CA TYR A 134 12.96 4.57 9.18
C TYR A 134 13.23 3.56 10.29
N LEU A 135 12.19 2.94 10.86
CA LEU A 135 12.35 1.89 11.87
C LEU A 135 13.02 0.65 11.27
N GLY A 136 12.66 0.25 10.05
CA GLY A 136 13.29 -0.86 9.35
C GLY A 136 14.78 -0.61 9.13
N LEU A 137 15.16 0.60 8.70
CA LEU A 137 16.57 1.00 8.59
C LEU A 137 17.26 1.01 9.95
N ALA A 138 16.64 1.56 10.99
CA ALA A 138 17.21 1.60 12.34
C ALA A 138 17.50 0.19 12.87
N VAL A 139 16.56 -0.74 12.72
CA VAL A 139 16.76 -2.16 13.07
C VAL A 139 17.85 -2.78 12.22
N ALA A 140 17.89 -2.51 10.92
CA ALA A 140 18.92 -3.03 10.02
C ALA A 140 20.33 -2.53 10.39
N TYR A 141 20.47 -1.28 10.86
CA TYR A 141 21.73 -0.74 11.36
C TYR A 141 22.10 -1.28 12.74
N LEU A 142 21.12 -1.51 13.61
CA LEU A 142 21.36 -2.06 14.95
C LEU A 142 21.78 -3.53 14.93
N LEU A 143 21.21 -4.32 14.00
CA LEU A 143 21.54 -5.74 13.82
C LEU A 143 22.68 -5.97 12.83
N ARG A 144 23.19 -4.91 12.18
CA ARG A 144 24.36 -5.02 11.32
C ARG A 144 25.58 -5.32 12.19
N PRO A 145 26.26 -6.47 11.99
CA PRO A 145 27.50 -6.78 12.72
C PRO A 145 28.62 -5.80 12.37
#